data_AF-A0A533V2C7-F1
#
_entry.id   AF-A0A533V2C7-F1
#
_cell.length_a   1.000
_cell.length_b   1.000
_cell.length_c   1.000
_cell.angle_alpha   90.00
_cell.angle_beta   90.00
_cell.angle_gamma   90.00
#
_symmetry.space_group_name_H-M   'P 1'
#
loop_
_entity.id
_entity.type
_entity.pdbx_description
1 polymer ?
#
loop_
_entity_poly.entity_id
_entity_poly.type
_entity_poly.pdbx_seq_one_letter_code
_entity_poly.pdbx_strand_id
1 'polypeptide(L)'
;MHWTPSSYTSVGASYGKVVRSVKMKPSAESIHTFDSFGRVLYNDIISNVDIPARNSSHMDGFGVRYVDIKETSRDHPVILKVARQMRFDFLPNPFLHRREAIRISTG
;
A
#
# COMPACT_ATOMS: atom_id res chain seq x y z
N MET A 1 46.82 43.64 -20.40
CA MET A 1 46.68 42.26 -20.93
C MET A 1 45.21 41.93 -20.98
N HIS A 2 44.61 41.91 -22.19
CA HIS A 2 43.21 41.48 -22.37
C HIS A 2 43.21 39.98 -22.64
N TRP A 3 42.60 39.20 -21.75
CA TRP A 3 42.34 37.79 -21.98
C TRP A 3 40.98 37.65 -22.66
N THR A 4 40.97 37.13 -23.89
CA THR A 4 39.76 36.76 -24.63
C THR A 4 39.73 35.23 -24.76
N PRO A 5 38.75 34.53 -24.18
CA PRO A 5 38.65 33.07 -24.33
C PRO A 5 38.43 32.71 -25.80
N SER A 6 39.19 31.72 -26.29
CA SER A 6 39.18 31.29 -27.69
C SER A 6 38.03 30.34 -28.05
N SER A 7 37.31 29.78 -27.06
CA SER A 7 36.08 29.03 -27.28
C SER A 7 35.26 28.86 -26.00
N TYR A 8 33.94 28.79 -26.12
CA TYR A 8 33.03 28.48 -25.02
C TYR A 8 32.53 27.04 -25.13
N THR A 9 32.46 26.33 -24.00
CA THR A 9 31.77 25.03 -23.92
C THR A 9 30.28 25.26 -23.67
N SER A 10 29.39 24.51 -24.32
CA SER A 10 27.95 24.62 -24.07
C SER A 10 27.61 24.32 -22.61
N VAL A 11 26.53 24.90 -22.11
CA VAL A 11 26.07 24.68 -20.72
C VAL A 11 25.93 23.19 -20.40
N GLY A 12 25.33 22.41 -21.31
CA GLY A 12 25.18 20.96 -21.13
C GLY A 12 26.51 20.20 -21.08
N ALA A 13 27.48 20.56 -21.94
CA ALA A 13 28.80 19.93 -21.93
C ALA A 13 29.60 20.32 -20.67
N SER A 14 29.46 21.54 -20.19
CA SER A 14 30.04 21.99 -18.91
C SER A 14 29.40 21.28 -17.72
N TYR A 15 28.07 21.17 -17.69
CA TYR A 15 27.34 20.43 -16.66
C TYR A 15 27.79 18.96 -16.58
N GLY A 16 27.88 18.28 -17.74
CA GLY A 16 28.34 16.90 -17.79
C GLY A 16 29.78 16.72 -17.28
N LYS A 17 30.68 17.68 -17.55
CA LYS A 17 32.04 17.67 -17.00
C LYS A 17 32.03 17.80 -15.47
N VAL A 18 31.25 18.75 -14.93
CA VAL A 18 31.15 18.98 -13.48
C VAL A 18 30.60 17.73 -12.78
N VAL A 19 29.45 17.22 -13.22
CA VAL A 19 28.81 16.04 -12.60
C VAL A 19 29.77 14.84 -12.57
N ARG A 20 30.51 14.58 -13.65
CA ARG A 20 31.48 13.46 -13.73
C ARG A 20 32.70 13.65 -12.82
N SER A 21 33.07 14.90 -12.53
CA SER A 21 34.23 15.20 -11.68
C SER A 21 33.93 15.06 -10.18
N VAL A 22 32.65 15.12 -9.80
CA VAL A 22 32.25 15.01 -8.39
C VAL A 22 32.26 13.54 -7.96
N LYS A 23 33.16 13.20 -7.03
CA LYS A 23 33.16 11.90 -6.34
C LYS A 23 32.30 11.99 -5.09
N MET A 24 31.05 11.54 -5.18
CA MET A 24 30.17 11.44 -4.01
C MET A 24 30.55 10.23 -3.16
N LYS A 25 30.69 10.44 -1.85
CA LYS A 25 30.76 9.37 -0.84
C LYS A 25 29.65 9.63 0.18
N PRO A 26 28.40 9.26 -0.12
CA PRO A 26 27.29 9.51 0.79
C PRO A 26 27.49 8.69 2.08
N SER A 27 27.29 9.33 3.22
CA SER A 27 27.18 8.67 4.52
C SER A 27 25.70 8.44 4.85
N ALA A 28 25.41 7.32 5.49
CA ALA A 28 24.08 7.01 5.99
C ALA A 28 23.99 7.32 7.49
N GLU A 29 22.82 7.76 7.93
CA GLU A 29 22.45 7.86 9.34
C GLU A 29 21.03 7.31 9.53
N SER A 30 20.76 6.80 10.72
CA SER A 30 19.40 6.42 11.13
C SER A 30 18.79 7.55 11.94
N ILE A 31 17.63 8.03 11.49
CA ILE A 31 16.91 9.16 12.08
C ILE A 31 15.45 8.76 12.33
N HIS A 32 14.73 9.53 13.13
CA HIS A 32 13.30 9.32 13.29
C HIS A 32 12.55 9.68 11.99
N THR A 33 11.44 8.99 11.72
CA THR A 33 10.62 9.21 10.52
C THR A 33 10.10 10.64 10.42
N PHE A 34 9.80 11.29 11.55
CA PHE A 34 9.35 12.69 11.55
C PHE A 34 10.45 13.68 11.15
N ASP A 35 11.73 13.30 11.28
CA ASP A 35 12.88 14.11 10.91
C ASP A 35 13.37 13.82 9.47
N SER A 36 12.73 12.88 8.75
CA SER A 36 13.20 12.44 7.44
C SER A 36 12.77 13.34 6.28
N PHE A 37 11.96 14.36 6.52
CA PHE A 37 11.49 15.27 5.47
C PHE A 37 12.68 16.00 4.82
N GLY A 38 12.76 15.96 3.49
CA GLY A 38 13.85 16.56 2.71
C GLY A 38 15.16 15.74 2.68
N ARG A 39 15.19 14.55 3.30
CA ARG A 39 16.33 13.62 3.23
C ARG A 39 16.22 12.71 1.99
N VAL A 40 17.31 12.02 1.67
CA VAL A 40 17.36 11.01 0.59
C VAL A 40 17.54 9.64 1.22
N LEU A 41 16.72 8.67 0.80
CA LEU A 41 16.86 7.28 1.25
C LEU A 41 18.19 6.71 0.78
N TYR A 42 18.90 6.05 1.69
CA TYR A 42 20.15 5.36 1.38
C TYR A 42 19.90 3.96 0.82
N ASN A 43 18.87 3.28 1.31
CA ASN A 43 18.43 1.95 0.88
C ASN A 43 16.91 1.97 0.60
N ASP A 44 16.45 1.00 -0.18
CA ASP A 44 15.02 0.75 -0.37
C ASP A 44 14.32 0.42 0.95
N ILE A 45 13.06 0.85 1.10
CA ILE A 45 12.21 0.48 2.22
C ILE A 45 11.23 -0.60 1.73
N ILE A 46 11.32 -1.79 2.32
CA ILE A 46 10.48 -2.95 1.99
C ILE A 46 9.53 -3.21 3.16
N SER A 47 8.23 -3.33 2.88
CA SER A 47 7.25 -3.68 3.91
C SER A 47 7.49 -5.09 4.41
N ASN A 48 7.48 -5.27 5.73
CA ASN A 48 7.53 -6.58 6.38
C ASN A 48 6.13 -7.12 6.74
N VAL A 49 5.06 -6.38 6.38
CA VAL A 49 3.67 -6.74 6.66
C VAL A 49 2.77 -6.52 5.45
N ASP A 50 1.69 -7.30 5.39
CA ASP A 50 0.59 -7.07 4.46
C ASP A 50 -0.33 -5.95 4.98
N ILE A 51 -0.83 -5.14 4.05
CA ILE A 51 -1.82 -4.09 4.33
C ILE A 51 -2.95 -4.23 3.29
N PRO A 52 -4.18 -4.59 3.70
CA PRO A 52 -4.61 -4.89 5.07
C PRO A 52 -4.03 -6.22 5.60
N ALA A 53 -3.82 -6.29 6.92
CA ALA A 53 -3.24 -7.48 7.57
C ALA A 53 -4.18 -8.71 7.57
N ARG A 54 -5.45 -8.54 7.22
CA ARG A 54 -6.48 -9.59 7.17
C ARG A 54 -7.54 -9.26 6.14
N ASN A 55 -8.29 -10.27 5.72
CA ASN A 55 -9.48 -10.07 4.90
C ASN A 55 -10.47 -9.17 5.64
N SER A 56 -10.87 -8.10 4.96
CA SER A 56 -11.82 -7.09 5.45
C SER A 56 -12.95 -6.89 4.46
N SER A 57 -14.05 -6.32 4.94
CA SER A 57 -15.14 -5.94 4.04
C SER A 57 -14.86 -4.58 3.40
N HIS A 58 -15.12 -4.48 2.11
CA HIS A 58 -15.10 -3.18 1.41
C HIS A 58 -16.40 -2.39 1.62
N MET A 59 -17.45 -3.04 2.10
CA MET A 59 -18.80 -2.47 2.24
C MET A 59 -19.48 -2.93 3.53
N ASP A 60 -20.41 -2.13 4.02
CA ASP A 60 -21.39 -2.60 5.00
C ASP A 60 -22.36 -3.59 4.34
N GLY A 61 -22.65 -4.71 5.02
CA GLY A 61 -23.53 -5.72 4.45
C GLY A 61 -23.49 -7.04 5.20
N PHE A 62 -23.43 -8.14 4.45
CA PHE A 62 -23.46 -9.49 4.99
C PHE A 62 -22.35 -10.36 4.40
N GLY A 63 -21.54 -10.95 5.28
CA GLY A 63 -20.63 -12.03 4.94
C GLY A 63 -21.42 -13.32 4.79
N VAL A 64 -21.27 -13.99 3.64
CA VAL A 64 -21.97 -15.23 3.32
C VAL A 64 -21.01 -16.29 2.80
N ARG A 65 -21.42 -17.56 2.86
CA ARG A 65 -20.67 -18.66 2.24
C ARG A 65 -21.05 -18.74 0.77
N TYR A 66 -20.08 -18.65 -0.14
CA TYR A 66 -20.32 -18.75 -1.59
C TYR A 66 -21.14 -20.00 -1.97
N VAL A 67 -20.85 -21.14 -1.36
CA VAL A 67 -21.56 -22.40 -1.61
C VAL A 67 -23.06 -22.36 -1.30
N ASP A 68 -23.50 -21.45 -0.41
CA ASP A 68 -24.91 -21.31 -0.05
C ASP A 68 -25.67 -20.41 -1.04
N ILE A 69 -24.97 -19.61 -1.85
CA ILE A 69 -25.57 -18.66 -2.82
C ILE A 69 -25.26 -18.96 -4.28
N LYS A 70 -24.40 -19.94 -4.59
CA LYS A 70 -23.88 -20.19 -5.94
C LYS A 70 -24.94 -20.44 -7.02
N GLU A 71 -26.09 -21.03 -6.66
CA GLU A 71 -27.20 -21.31 -7.59
C GLU A 71 -28.34 -20.27 -7.48
N THR A 72 -28.15 -19.17 -6.74
CA THR A 72 -29.23 -18.19 -6.55
C THR A 72 -29.49 -17.40 -7.82
N SER A 73 -30.76 -17.15 -8.11
CA SER A 73 -31.19 -16.30 -9.21
C SER A 73 -32.36 -15.42 -8.75
N ARG A 74 -32.80 -14.50 -9.61
CA ARG A 74 -33.97 -13.65 -9.32
C ARG A 74 -35.23 -14.47 -9.05
N ASP A 75 -35.39 -15.57 -9.79
CA ASP A 75 -36.56 -16.45 -9.66
C ASP A 75 -36.39 -17.48 -8.53
N HIS A 76 -35.15 -17.73 -8.11
CA HIS A 76 -34.80 -18.69 -7.06
C HIS A 76 -33.91 -18.04 -5.97
N PRO A 77 -34.49 -17.17 -5.12
CA PRO A 77 -33.76 -16.53 -4.04
C PRO A 77 -33.45 -17.52 -2.91
N VAL A 78 -32.26 -17.40 -2.31
CA VAL A 78 -31.89 -18.15 -1.10
C VAL A 78 -32.07 -17.27 0.14
N ILE A 79 -32.84 -17.77 1.11
CA ILE A 79 -32.98 -17.15 2.43
C ILE A 79 -31.91 -17.70 3.39
N LEU A 80 -31.15 -16.78 3.98
CA LEU A 80 -30.09 -17.01 4.96
C LEU A 80 -30.47 -16.42 6.32
N LYS A 81 -30.07 -17.08 7.41
CA LYS A 81 -30.24 -16.57 8.77
C LYS A 81 -29.08 -15.65 9.14
N VAL A 82 -29.36 -14.41 9.52
CA VAL A 82 -28.33 -13.54 10.11
C VAL A 82 -28.05 -14.03 11.53
N ALA A 83 -26.95 -14.77 11.70
CA ALA A 83 -26.64 -15.46 12.95
C ALA A 83 -25.91 -14.58 13.96
N ARG A 84 -25.16 -13.57 13.48
CA ARG A 84 -24.39 -12.64 14.32
C ARG A 84 -24.06 -11.35 13.58
N GLN A 85 -23.53 -10.38 14.32
CA GLN A 85 -22.91 -9.17 13.79
C GLN A 85 -21.43 -9.17 14.17
N MET A 86 -20.57 -8.93 13.19
CA MET A 86 -19.13 -8.79 13.41
C MET A 86 -18.88 -7.52 14.20
N ARG A 87 -18.27 -7.67 15.38
CA ARG A 87 -17.78 -6.56 16.19
C ARG A 87 -16.26 -6.49 16.02
N PHE A 88 -15.68 -5.29 16.14
CA PHE A 88 -14.26 -5.02 15.90
C PHE A 88 -13.30 -5.88 16.74
N ASP A 89 -13.78 -6.45 17.84
CA ASP A 89 -13.07 -7.28 18.81
C ASP A 89 -13.09 -8.79 18.48
N PHE A 90 -13.75 -9.23 17.40
CA PHE A 90 -13.90 -10.67 17.13
C PHE A 90 -12.68 -11.33 16.46
N LEU A 91 -12.46 -12.57 16.92
CA LEU A 91 -11.43 -13.52 16.50
C LEU A 91 -11.32 -13.69 14.97
N PRO A 92 -10.13 -14.08 14.48
CA PRO A 92 -9.96 -14.40 13.07
C PRO A 92 -10.89 -15.56 12.70
N ASN A 93 -11.75 -15.30 11.72
CA ASN A 93 -12.60 -16.30 11.06
C ASN A 93 -13.84 -16.74 11.88
N PRO A 94 -14.92 -15.93 11.93
CA PRO A 94 -16.18 -16.37 12.51
C PRO A 94 -16.73 -17.54 11.69
N PHE A 95 -16.74 -18.74 12.27
CA PHE A 95 -17.32 -19.92 11.64
C PHE A 95 -18.80 -19.65 11.30
N LEU A 96 -19.13 -19.65 10.01
CA LEU A 96 -20.50 -19.58 9.49
C LEU A 96 -21.01 -21.00 9.23
N HIS A 97 -22.17 -21.34 9.79
CA HIS A 97 -22.83 -22.60 9.44
C HIS A 97 -23.54 -22.50 8.08
N ARG A 98 -24.00 -23.64 7.58
CA ARG A 98 -24.79 -23.71 6.34
C ARG A 98 -26.05 -22.84 6.46
N ARG A 99 -26.29 -22.02 5.43
CA ARG A 99 -27.42 -21.06 5.34
C ARG A 99 -27.40 -19.95 6.40
N GLU A 100 -26.22 -19.61 6.90
CA GLU A 100 -26.03 -18.45 7.78
C GLU A 100 -25.33 -17.29 7.07
N ALA A 101 -25.60 -16.10 7.58
CA ALA A 101 -24.93 -14.87 7.23
C ALA A 101 -24.47 -14.14 8.51
N ILE A 102 -23.40 -13.35 8.39
CA ILE A 102 -22.93 -12.44 9.44
C ILE A 102 -23.07 -11.02 8.95
N ARG A 103 -23.65 -10.13 9.76
CA ARG A 103 -23.65 -8.69 9.46
C ARG A 103 -22.23 -8.15 9.63
N ILE A 104 -21.69 -7.53 8.59
CA ILE A 104 -20.34 -6.97 8.57
C ILE A 104 -20.41 -5.48 8.25
N SER A 105 -19.42 -4.75 8.74
CA SER A 105 -19.19 -3.35 8.38
C SER A 105 -17.93 -3.24 7.53
N THR A 106 -17.78 -2.13 6.81
CA THR A 106 -16.55 -1.79 6.09
C THR A 106 -15.35 -1.77 7.06
N GLY A 107 -14.24 -2.39 6.66
CA GLY A 107 -13.00 -2.48 7.44
C GLY A 107 -12.68 -3.85 8.01
#